data_AF-A0A5B7AQ00-F1
#
_entry.id   AF-A0A5B7AQ00-F1
#
_cell.length_a   1.000
_cell.length_b   1.000
_cell.length_c   1.000
_cell.angle_alpha   90.00
_cell.angle_beta   90.00
_cell.angle_gamma   90.00
#
_symmetry.space_group_name_H-M   'P 1'
#
loop_
_entity.id
_entity.type
_entity.pdbx_description
1 polymer ?
#
loop_
_entity_poly.entity_id
_entity_poly.type
_entity_poly.pdbx_seq_one_letter_code
_entity_poly.pdbx_strand_id
1 'polypeptide(L)'
;RRVRGERRMAQCIPGLNPPKTLNSKVSSITQSFPSLSSSCKTIPSTSLSKKFPSISVSVTSSQQQQPPSLEALTSSDRRDEVLGAIRSSLSNCLSETNLHLTVPGLKSKTRGKVRDIYDGGDYLVLVTTDRQSAFDRILASIPFKGQVLNETSLWWFNKIRHITPNAVVSAPDKNVTIARKCSVFPVEFVVRGYVTGSTDTSLWTVYKKGVRNYCGNVLPDGLVKNQNLAANILTPTTKAADHDVPVTPDEIVKRGLMTQADYDEASRKALSLFEYG
;
A
#
# COMPACT_ATOMS: atom_id res chain seq x y z
N ARG A 1 -8.43 17.23 67.37
CA ARG A 1 -7.07 17.11 66.79
C ARG A 1 -7.26 16.72 65.32
N ARG A 2 -7.25 17.64 64.32
CA ARG A 2 -6.10 18.02 63.44
C ARG A 2 -5.19 16.79 63.14
N VAL A 3 -4.93 16.37 61.90
CA VAL A 3 -4.47 17.10 60.70
C VAL A 3 -4.83 16.35 59.38
N ARG A 4 -4.88 17.14 58.29
CA ARG A 4 -5.08 16.86 56.85
C ARG A 4 -4.10 15.84 56.23
N GLY A 5 -4.55 15.24 55.11
CA GLY A 5 -3.70 14.63 54.09
C GLY A 5 -4.49 14.37 52.80
N GLU A 6 -4.45 15.32 51.87
CA GLU A 6 -5.05 15.23 50.53
C GLU A 6 -4.35 14.18 49.66
N ARG A 7 -5.11 13.35 48.94
CA ARG A 7 -4.66 12.74 47.67
C ARG A 7 -5.76 12.90 46.63
N ARG A 8 -5.40 13.59 45.55
CA ARG A 8 -6.21 13.91 44.37
C ARG A 8 -6.63 12.64 43.66
N MET A 9 -7.94 12.50 43.43
CA MET A 9 -8.52 11.60 42.43
C MET A 9 -8.24 12.20 41.04
N ALA A 10 -7.35 11.57 40.28
CA ALA A 10 -7.20 11.87 38.85
C ALA A 10 -8.36 11.22 38.10
N GLN A 11 -9.27 12.07 37.62
CA GLN A 11 -10.39 11.69 36.77
C GLN A 11 -9.88 11.23 35.41
N CYS A 12 -10.42 10.10 34.94
CA CYS A 12 -10.23 9.57 33.60
C CYS A 12 -10.60 10.63 32.54
N ILE A 13 -9.67 10.92 31.64
CA ILE A 13 -9.88 11.72 30.44
C ILE A 13 -10.46 10.79 29.35
N PRO A 14 -11.67 11.04 28.82
CA PRO A 14 -12.15 10.38 27.62
C PRO A 14 -11.49 10.99 26.38
N GLY A 15 -10.90 10.16 25.53
CA GLY A 15 -10.37 10.55 24.23
C GLY A 15 -11.45 11.19 23.37
N LEU A 16 -11.23 12.47 23.05
CA LEU A 16 -12.13 13.36 22.33
C LEU A 16 -12.13 13.06 20.82
N ASN A 17 -13.32 12.91 20.25
CA ASN A 17 -13.69 13.48 18.95
C ASN A 17 -15.22 13.75 18.97
N PRO A 18 -15.68 15.00 19.07
CA PRO A 18 -17.10 15.31 18.95
C PRO A 18 -17.51 15.45 17.47
N PRO A 19 -18.76 15.08 17.09
CA PRO A 19 -19.32 15.40 15.79
C PRO A 19 -19.91 16.81 15.83
N LYS A 20 -19.53 17.70 14.90
CA LYS A 20 -20.23 18.98 14.73
C LYS A 20 -20.41 19.36 13.28
N THR A 21 -21.69 19.37 12.91
CA THR A 21 -22.33 20.14 11.84
C THR A 21 -21.97 21.62 11.92
N LEU A 22 -21.80 22.27 10.76
CA LEU A 22 -22.09 23.70 10.65
C LEU A 22 -22.50 24.08 9.21
N ASN A 23 -23.70 24.63 9.10
CA ASN A 23 -24.17 25.46 7.98
C ASN A 23 -23.38 26.77 7.93
N SER A 24 -23.07 27.28 6.75
CA SER A 24 -23.72 28.47 6.18
C SER A 24 -22.85 29.25 5.18
N LYS A 25 -23.56 29.81 4.19
CA LYS A 25 -23.29 31.03 3.41
C LYS A 25 -22.26 30.99 2.28
N VAL A 26 -22.85 30.78 1.11
CA VAL A 26 -22.52 31.38 -0.19
C VAL A 26 -22.04 32.82 -0.04
N SER A 27 -20.93 33.15 -0.70
CA SER A 27 -20.57 34.50 -1.12
C SER A 27 -19.74 34.40 -2.40
N SER A 28 -20.32 34.90 -3.48
CA SER A 28 -19.75 35.03 -4.81
C SER A 28 -18.62 36.06 -4.81
N ILE A 29 -17.42 35.67 -5.25
CA ILE A 29 -16.38 36.61 -5.67
C ILE A 29 -15.86 36.17 -7.04
N THR A 30 -16.31 36.92 -8.05
CA THR A 30 -15.80 37.01 -9.42
C THR A 30 -14.46 37.73 -9.39
N GLN A 31 -13.36 37.08 -9.81
CA GLN A 31 -12.19 37.79 -10.32
C GLN A 31 -11.54 37.02 -11.49
N SER A 32 -11.51 37.73 -12.61
CA SER A 32 -10.85 37.43 -13.87
C SER A 32 -9.32 37.52 -13.76
N PHE A 33 -8.59 36.61 -14.40
CA PHE A 33 -7.18 36.81 -14.73
C PHE A 33 -6.92 36.52 -16.22
N PRO A 34 -6.01 37.29 -16.86
CA PRO A 34 -5.85 37.31 -18.30
C PRO A 34 -4.96 36.18 -18.84
N SER A 35 -5.21 35.85 -20.10
CA SER A 35 -4.44 34.95 -20.96
C SER A 35 -3.01 35.44 -21.18
N LEU A 36 -2.03 34.55 -21.01
CA LEU A 36 -0.72 34.68 -21.65
C LEU A 36 -0.38 33.41 -22.42
N SER A 37 -0.01 33.64 -23.67
CA SER A 37 0.33 32.69 -24.71
C SER A 37 1.85 32.58 -24.88
N SER A 38 2.25 31.50 -25.57
CA SER A 38 3.57 31.25 -26.18
C SER A 38 4.70 30.88 -25.18
N SER A 39 5.65 30.00 -25.48
CA SER A 39 6.02 29.35 -26.74
C SER A 39 6.88 28.12 -26.44
N CYS A 40 6.68 27.06 -27.22
CA CYS A 40 7.57 25.90 -27.32
C CYS A 40 9.01 26.32 -27.65
N LYS A 41 9.98 25.72 -26.96
CA LYS A 41 11.33 25.51 -27.50
C LYS A 41 11.81 24.10 -27.19
N THR A 42 11.82 23.30 -28.25
CA THR A 42 12.49 22.02 -28.43
C THR A 42 14.00 22.19 -28.24
N ILE A 43 14.63 21.29 -27.48
CA ILE A 43 16.09 21.16 -27.38
C ILE A 43 16.49 19.82 -28.02
N PRO A 44 17.55 19.76 -28.87
CA PRO A 44 17.87 18.57 -29.66
C PRO A 44 18.51 17.45 -28.83
N SER A 45 18.15 16.22 -29.17
CA SER A 45 18.81 14.99 -28.71
C SER A 45 20.19 14.84 -29.35
N THR A 46 21.25 14.88 -28.55
CA THR A 46 22.59 14.45 -28.98
C THR A 46 22.88 13.06 -28.42
N SER A 47 23.03 12.09 -29.33
CA SER A 47 23.46 10.73 -29.04
C SER A 47 24.96 10.71 -28.72
N LEU A 48 25.32 10.27 -27.51
CA LEU A 48 26.69 9.97 -27.14
C LEU A 48 26.83 8.46 -26.95
N SER A 49 27.37 7.81 -27.98
CA SER A 49 27.76 6.40 -27.95
C SER A 49 29.03 6.22 -27.12
N LYS A 50 28.87 5.79 -25.86
CA LYS A 50 30.01 5.34 -25.06
C LYS A 50 30.27 3.86 -25.35
N LYS A 51 31.34 3.60 -26.12
CA LYS A 51 31.94 2.27 -26.32
C LYS A 51 32.50 1.78 -24.97
N PHE A 52 32.02 0.63 -24.49
CA PHE A 52 32.64 -0.12 -23.40
C PHE A 52 33.34 -1.36 -23.97
N PRO A 53 34.53 -1.75 -23.46
CA PRO A 53 35.25 -2.92 -23.93
C PRO A 53 34.52 -4.21 -23.49
N SER A 54 34.42 -5.16 -24.42
CA SER A 54 33.84 -6.48 -24.20
C SER A 54 34.76 -7.32 -23.31
N ILE A 55 34.33 -7.61 -22.09
CA ILE A 55 34.93 -8.65 -21.25
C ILE A 55 34.22 -9.96 -21.58
N SER A 56 34.91 -10.87 -22.26
CA SER A 56 34.46 -12.24 -22.48
C SER A 56 34.62 -13.04 -21.19
N VAL A 57 33.52 -13.26 -20.47
CA VAL A 57 33.46 -14.22 -19.35
C VAL A 57 32.91 -15.53 -19.90
N SER A 58 33.74 -16.58 -19.89
CA SER A 58 33.33 -17.95 -20.17
C SER A 58 32.41 -18.44 -19.05
N VAL A 59 31.11 -18.43 -19.28
CA VAL A 59 30.12 -19.01 -18.37
C VAL A 59 30.02 -20.51 -18.65
N THR A 60 30.52 -21.31 -17.72
CA THR A 60 30.19 -22.73 -17.61
C THR A 60 28.68 -22.89 -17.49
N SER A 61 28.10 -23.72 -18.35
CA SER A 61 26.67 -23.98 -18.44
C SER A 61 26.15 -24.67 -17.17
N SER A 62 25.79 -23.89 -16.15
CA SER A 62 24.89 -24.33 -15.09
C SER A 62 23.48 -24.40 -15.67
N GLN A 63 22.91 -25.61 -15.69
CA GLN A 63 21.57 -25.90 -16.18
C GLN A 63 20.56 -24.88 -15.63
N GLN A 64 20.00 -24.05 -16.53
CA GLN A 64 18.84 -23.23 -16.24
C GLN A 64 17.64 -24.16 -16.06
N GLN A 65 17.23 -24.43 -14.82
CA GLN A 65 15.90 -24.96 -14.58
C GLN A 65 14.89 -23.86 -14.88
N GLN A 66 14.19 -23.99 -16.02
CA GLN A 66 12.99 -23.20 -16.30
C GLN A 66 11.96 -23.43 -15.18
N PRO A 67 11.24 -22.38 -14.74
CA PRO A 67 10.10 -22.58 -13.85
C PRO A 67 9.09 -23.51 -14.55
N PRO A 68 8.57 -24.55 -13.87
CA PRO A 68 7.70 -25.52 -14.51
C PRO A 68 6.43 -24.81 -15.03
N SER A 69 6.08 -25.05 -16.29
CA SER A 69 4.83 -24.55 -16.87
C SER A 69 3.64 -25.15 -16.12
N LEU A 70 2.49 -24.48 -16.16
CA LEU A 70 1.26 -24.96 -15.54
C LEU A 70 0.86 -26.37 -16.05
N GLU A 71 1.25 -26.71 -17.28
CA GLU A 71 1.01 -28.03 -17.89
C GLU A 71 1.83 -29.15 -17.21
N ALA A 72 3.05 -28.84 -16.74
CA ALA A 72 3.90 -29.78 -16.02
C ALA A 72 3.38 -30.09 -14.59
N LEU A 73 2.47 -29.27 -14.06
CA LEU A 73 1.75 -29.56 -12.81
C LEU A 73 0.51 -30.43 -13.04
N THR A 74 0.06 -30.57 -14.28
CA THR A 74 -1.12 -31.36 -14.66
C THR A 74 -0.81 -32.75 -15.20
N SER A 75 0.46 -33.08 -15.44
CA SER A 75 0.86 -34.45 -15.79
C SER A 75 0.70 -35.40 -14.59
N SER A 76 0.21 -36.61 -14.88
CA SER A 76 -0.51 -37.49 -13.96
C SER A 76 0.21 -37.82 -12.65
N ASP A 77 1.54 -37.88 -12.63
CA ASP A 77 2.28 -38.41 -11.49
C ASP A 77 2.40 -37.43 -10.31
N ARG A 78 2.48 -36.12 -10.58
CA ARG A 78 2.53 -35.09 -9.52
C ARG A 78 1.15 -34.57 -9.14
N ARG A 79 0.16 -34.76 -10.00
CA ARG A 79 -1.20 -34.27 -9.76
C ARG A 79 -1.79 -34.88 -8.50
N ASP A 80 -1.70 -36.20 -8.34
CA ASP A 80 -2.29 -36.89 -7.19
C ASP A 80 -1.53 -36.60 -5.90
N GLU A 81 -0.20 -36.44 -5.97
CA GLU A 81 0.61 -35.97 -4.85
C GLU A 81 0.16 -34.57 -4.39
N VAL A 82 0.03 -33.63 -5.32
CA VAL A 82 -0.41 -32.26 -5.04
C VAL A 82 -1.83 -32.26 -4.49
N LEU A 83 -2.75 -33.03 -5.08
CA LEU A 83 -4.12 -33.14 -4.57
C LEU A 83 -4.17 -33.78 -3.18
N GLY A 84 -3.31 -34.77 -2.91
CA GLY A 84 -3.13 -35.38 -1.60
C GLY A 84 -2.66 -34.37 -0.56
N ALA A 85 -1.63 -33.58 -0.88
CA ALA A 85 -1.11 -32.52 -0.02
C ALA A 85 -2.14 -31.40 0.23
N ILE A 86 -2.91 -31.02 -0.79
CA ILE A 86 -4.01 -30.05 -0.65
C ILE A 86 -5.04 -30.60 0.33
N ARG A 87 -5.53 -31.82 0.12
CA ARG A 87 -6.57 -32.46 0.96
C ARG A 87 -6.13 -32.59 2.41
N SER A 88 -4.88 -32.99 2.67
CA SER A 88 -4.35 -33.13 4.03
C SER A 88 -4.16 -31.79 4.74
N SER A 89 -4.02 -30.70 3.98
CA SER A 89 -3.77 -29.36 4.52
C SER A 89 -5.03 -28.49 4.66
N LEU A 90 -6.21 -28.96 4.23
CA LEU A 90 -7.44 -28.14 4.23
C LEU A 90 -7.81 -27.59 5.63
N SER A 91 -7.52 -28.36 6.69
CA SER A 91 -7.77 -27.94 8.08
C SER A 91 -6.69 -27.02 8.65
N ASN A 92 -5.55 -26.85 7.96
CA ASN A 92 -4.42 -26.06 8.44
C ASN A 92 -4.56 -24.58 8.05
N CYS A 93 -5.60 -23.94 8.59
CA CYS A 93 -5.88 -22.53 8.36
C CYS A 93 -5.66 -21.70 9.64
N LEU A 94 -4.75 -20.74 9.59
CA LEU A 94 -4.62 -19.71 10.63
C LEU A 94 -5.67 -18.62 10.41
N SER A 95 -6.89 -18.84 10.89
CA SER A 95 -8.02 -17.91 10.68
C SER A 95 -8.12 -16.81 11.74
N GLU A 96 -7.59 -17.05 12.93
CA GLU A 96 -7.64 -16.13 14.06
C GLU A 96 -6.48 -16.41 15.02
N THR A 97 -5.96 -15.37 15.67
CA THR A 97 -4.93 -15.48 16.70
C THR A 97 -5.35 -14.74 17.97
N ASN A 98 -4.81 -15.12 19.13
CA ASN A 98 -5.11 -14.47 20.41
C ASN A 98 -3.85 -14.20 21.24
N LEU A 99 -2.81 -13.66 20.61
CA LEU A 99 -1.49 -13.49 21.24
C LEU A 99 -1.51 -12.56 22.46
N HIS A 100 -2.38 -11.56 22.49
CA HIS A 100 -2.61 -10.70 23.66
C HIS A 100 -3.03 -11.45 24.95
N LEU A 101 -3.53 -12.69 24.84
CA LEU A 101 -3.90 -13.51 25.99
C LEU A 101 -2.74 -14.36 26.53
N THR A 102 -1.70 -14.59 25.71
CA THR A 102 -0.65 -15.56 26.00
C THR A 102 0.76 -14.97 26.03
N VAL A 103 0.96 -13.82 25.39
CA VAL A 103 2.27 -13.14 25.29
C VAL A 103 2.27 -11.90 26.17
N PRO A 104 3.04 -11.88 27.27
CA PRO A 104 3.21 -10.69 28.09
C PRO A 104 3.69 -9.49 27.27
N GLY A 105 3.06 -8.34 27.47
CA GLY A 105 3.42 -7.08 26.80
C GLY A 105 2.58 -6.75 25.57
N LEU A 106 1.82 -7.69 25.00
CA LEU A 106 0.83 -7.39 23.96
C LEU A 106 -0.48 -6.95 24.58
N LYS A 107 -0.81 -5.66 24.45
CA LYS A 107 -1.88 -5.01 25.24
C LYS A 107 -3.26 -5.11 24.60
N SER A 108 -3.32 -5.16 23.28
CA SER A 108 -4.58 -5.13 22.54
C SER A 108 -4.46 -5.86 21.21
N LYS A 109 -5.60 -6.25 20.66
CA LYS A 109 -5.74 -6.85 19.32
C LYS A 109 -6.64 -5.96 18.47
N THR A 110 -6.18 -5.63 17.28
CA THR A 110 -7.01 -5.06 16.22
C THR A 110 -7.13 -6.08 15.10
N ARG A 111 -8.37 -6.52 14.83
CA ARG A 111 -8.66 -7.48 13.75
C ARG A 111 -8.96 -6.73 12.46
N GLY A 112 -8.07 -6.83 11.49
CA GLY A 112 -8.32 -6.41 10.11
C GLY A 112 -8.91 -7.53 9.25
N LYS A 113 -9.19 -7.22 7.98
CA LYS A 113 -9.70 -8.22 7.01
C LYS A 113 -8.80 -9.46 6.91
N VAL A 114 -7.48 -9.24 6.80
CA VAL A 114 -6.49 -10.30 6.57
C VAL A 114 -5.36 -10.36 7.61
N ARG A 115 -5.22 -9.36 8.48
CA ARG A 115 -4.19 -9.33 9.53
C ARG A 115 -4.81 -9.15 10.90
N ASP A 116 -4.25 -9.82 11.89
CA ASP A 116 -4.42 -9.49 13.30
C ASP A 116 -3.21 -8.66 13.73
N ILE A 117 -3.46 -7.50 14.35
CA ILE A 117 -2.43 -6.54 14.75
C ILE A 117 -2.43 -6.44 16.27
N TYR A 118 -1.26 -6.54 16.88
CA TYR A 118 -1.10 -6.40 18.33
C TYR A 118 -0.19 -5.23 18.68
N ASP A 119 -0.59 -4.45 19.68
CA ASP A 119 0.18 -3.31 20.19
C ASP A 119 1.11 -3.76 21.31
N GLY A 120 2.43 -3.67 21.05
CA GLY A 120 3.50 -3.94 22.02
C GLY A 120 4.12 -2.67 22.61
N GLY A 121 3.50 -1.50 22.43
CA GLY A 121 4.06 -0.20 22.81
C GLY A 121 4.81 0.45 21.65
N ASP A 122 6.13 0.25 21.60
CA ASP A 122 7.00 0.83 20.56
C ASP A 122 6.98 0.03 19.25
N TYR A 123 6.43 -1.18 19.30
CA TYR A 123 6.35 -2.10 18.19
C TYR A 123 4.92 -2.59 17.97
N LEU A 124 4.62 -2.94 16.72
CA LEU A 124 3.43 -3.65 16.31
C LEU A 124 3.82 -5.07 15.90
N VAL A 125 3.07 -6.06 16.40
CA VAL A 125 3.15 -7.44 15.92
C VAL A 125 2.04 -7.67 14.91
N LEU A 126 2.43 -7.86 13.65
CA LEU A 126 1.54 -8.04 12.52
C LEU A 126 1.47 -9.53 12.18
N VAL A 127 0.33 -10.15 12.43
CA VAL A 127 0.09 -11.55 12.08
C VAL A 127 -0.77 -11.60 10.81
N THR A 128 -0.19 -12.06 9.71
CA THR A 128 -0.91 -12.26 8.44
C THR A 128 -1.62 -13.60 8.47
N THR A 129 -2.95 -13.56 8.47
CA THR A 129 -3.83 -14.72 8.59
C THR A 129 -4.17 -15.31 7.23
N ASP A 130 -4.76 -16.50 7.25
CA ASP A 130 -5.21 -17.22 6.04
C ASP A 130 -6.56 -16.73 5.51
N ARG A 131 -7.19 -15.76 6.20
CA ARG A 131 -8.48 -15.18 5.81
C ARG A 131 -8.42 -14.54 4.44
N GLN A 132 -9.35 -14.90 3.57
CA GLN A 132 -9.56 -14.30 2.27
C GLN A 132 -10.82 -13.43 2.29
N SER A 133 -10.68 -12.16 1.92
CA SER A 133 -11.80 -11.24 1.77
C SER A 133 -12.03 -10.86 0.32
N ALA A 134 -13.28 -10.72 -0.08
CA ALA A 134 -13.68 -10.00 -1.29
C ALA A 134 -15.05 -9.36 -1.07
N PHE A 135 -15.34 -8.27 -1.80
CA PHE A 135 -16.57 -7.48 -1.62
C PHE A 135 -16.81 -7.09 -0.15
N ASP A 136 -15.72 -6.70 0.54
CA ASP A 136 -15.70 -6.31 1.95
C ASP A 136 -16.22 -7.35 2.96
N ARG A 137 -16.26 -8.63 2.57
CA ARG A 137 -16.61 -9.75 3.44
C ARG A 137 -15.51 -10.79 3.46
N ILE A 138 -15.33 -11.46 4.61
CA ILE A 138 -14.47 -12.64 4.71
C ILE A 138 -15.23 -13.80 4.09
N LEU A 139 -14.68 -14.42 3.05
CA LEU A 139 -15.34 -15.46 2.27
C LEU A 139 -14.89 -16.87 2.68
N ALA A 140 -13.60 -17.03 2.97
CA ALA A 140 -12.99 -18.31 3.29
C ALA A 140 -11.64 -18.09 3.99
N SER A 141 -11.03 -19.18 4.44
CA SER A 141 -9.60 -19.22 4.76
C SER A 141 -8.90 -20.16 3.78
N ILE A 142 -7.73 -19.75 3.31
CA ILE A 142 -6.92 -20.53 2.36
C ILE A 142 -5.65 -20.96 3.10
N PRO A 143 -5.42 -22.28 3.30
CA PRO A 143 -4.26 -22.77 4.04
C PRO A 143 -2.96 -22.14 3.57
N PHE A 144 -2.13 -21.69 4.52
CA PHE A 144 -0.81 -21.09 4.30
C PHE A 144 -0.77 -19.79 3.50
N LYS A 145 -1.92 -19.22 3.10
CA LYS A 145 -1.95 -17.94 2.38
C LYS A 145 -1.25 -16.83 3.17
N GLY A 146 -1.43 -16.80 4.47
CA GLY A 146 -0.81 -15.81 5.34
C GLY A 146 0.72 -15.86 5.32
N GLN A 147 1.29 -17.07 5.23
CA GLN A 147 2.74 -17.28 5.13
C GLN A 147 3.26 -16.71 3.82
N VAL A 148 2.65 -17.12 2.70
CA VAL A 148 3.04 -16.65 1.36
C VAL A 148 2.98 -15.13 1.27
N LEU A 149 1.91 -14.51 1.77
CA LEU A 149 1.75 -13.05 1.73
C LEU A 149 2.77 -12.32 2.62
N ASN A 150 3.06 -12.85 3.81
CA ASN A 150 4.03 -12.24 4.72
C ASN A 150 5.46 -12.40 4.19
N GLU A 151 5.85 -13.58 3.74
CA GLU A 151 7.17 -13.85 3.14
C GLU A 151 7.39 -13.04 1.86
N THR A 152 6.36 -12.90 1.02
CA THR A 152 6.42 -12.01 -0.16
C THR A 152 6.64 -10.55 0.25
N SER A 153 5.95 -10.08 1.29
CA SER A 153 6.13 -8.73 1.82
C SER A 153 7.55 -8.53 2.36
N LEU A 154 8.08 -9.49 3.12
CA LEU A 154 9.45 -9.45 3.66
C LEU A 154 10.50 -9.46 2.55
N TRP A 155 10.28 -10.25 1.50
CA TRP A 155 11.15 -10.26 0.31
C TRP A 155 11.21 -8.87 -0.33
N TRP A 156 10.07 -8.22 -0.56
CA TRP A 156 10.01 -6.86 -1.11
C TRP A 156 10.68 -5.85 -0.18
N PHE A 157 10.36 -5.87 1.12
CA PHE A 157 10.99 -4.98 2.11
C PHE A 157 12.51 -5.13 2.14
N ASN A 158 13.05 -6.33 1.86
CA ASN A 158 14.49 -6.53 1.75
C ASN A 158 15.05 -5.96 0.44
N LYS A 159 14.35 -6.17 -0.69
CA LYS A 159 14.78 -5.68 -2.01
C LYS A 159 14.83 -4.16 -2.07
N ILE A 160 13.87 -3.46 -1.46
CA ILE A 160 13.75 -2.00 -1.56
C ILE A 160 14.53 -1.20 -0.51
N ARG A 161 15.32 -1.85 0.37
CA ARG A 161 16.04 -1.16 1.47
C ARG A 161 16.96 -0.04 1.00
N HIS A 162 17.50 -0.17 -0.21
CA HIS A 162 18.37 0.81 -0.84
C HIS A 162 17.62 2.04 -1.35
N ILE A 163 16.29 1.97 -1.52
CA ILE A 163 15.43 3.07 -1.98
C ILE A 163 14.86 3.85 -0.78
N THR A 164 14.33 3.14 0.22
CA THR A 164 13.80 3.77 1.44
C THR A 164 13.92 2.86 2.66
N PRO A 165 14.17 3.42 3.86
CA PRO A 165 14.02 2.66 5.10
C PRO A 165 12.57 2.18 5.25
N ASN A 166 12.39 1.06 5.95
CA ASN A 166 11.09 0.50 6.29
C ASN A 166 11.01 0.14 7.78
N ALA A 167 9.78 -0.12 8.24
CA ALA A 167 9.49 -0.31 9.66
C ALA A 167 9.82 -1.72 10.18
N VAL A 168 10.18 -2.68 9.33
CA VAL A 168 10.40 -4.08 9.72
C VAL A 168 11.59 -4.17 10.68
N VAL A 169 11.39 -4.87 11.80
CA VAL A 169 12.41 -5.13 12.83
C VAL A 169 12.84 -6.60 12.76
N SER A 170 11.87 -7.52 12.76
CA SER A 170 12.13 -8.95 12.68
C SER A 170 10.90 -9.71 12.19
N ALA A 171 11.08 -10.98 11.82
CA ALA A 171 10.03 -11.90 11.43
C ALA A 171 10.27 -13.26 12.11
N PRO A 172 9.79 -13.45 13.35
CA PRO A 172 10.09 -14.66 14.14
C PRO A 172 9.36 -15.91 13.64
N ASP A 173 8.31 -15.72 12.83
CA ASP A 173 7.51 -16.79 12.24
C ASP A 173 7.06 -16.38 10.83
N LYS A 174 6.77 -17.36 9.96
CA LYS A 174 6.36 -17.13 8.57
C LYS A 174 5.11 -16.28 8.45
N ASN A 175 4.20 -16.30 9.41
CA ASN A 175 3.00 -15.47 9.44
C ASN A 175 3.22 -14.12 10.15
N VAL A 176 4.36 -13.90 10.81
CA VAL A 176 4.56 -12.80 11.76
C VAL A 176 5.63 -11.82 11.30
N THR A 177 5.29 -10.54 11.30
CA THR A 177 6.24 -9.43 11.16
C THR A 177 6.15 -8.52 12.37
N ILE A 178 7.28 -8.25 13.02
CA ILE A 178 7.40 -7.23 14.06
C ILE A 178 7.90 -5.95 13.39
N ALA A 179 7.16 -4.86 13.54
CA ALA A 179 7.48 -3.57 12.94
C ALA A 179 7.52 -2.47 14.00
N ARG A 180 8.35 -1.44 13.80
CA ARG A 180 8.31 -0.22 14.62
C ARG A 180 6.96 0.46 14.44
N LYS A 181 6.41 0.98 15.54
CA LYS A 181 5.23 1.83 15.48
C LYS A 181 5.62 3.19 14.91
N CYS A 182 4.99 3.56 13.80
CA CYS A 182 5.25 4.83 13.11
C CYS A 182 4.02 5.73 13.16
N SER A 183 4.24 7.04 13.14
CA SER A 183 3.20 8.00 12.79
C SER A 183 2.92 7.88 11.29
N VAL A 184 1.66 7.67 10.91
CA VAL A 184 1.24 7.41 9.53
C VAL A 184 0.62 8.66 8.95
N PHE A 185 1.03 9.05 7.74
CA PHE A 185 0.36 10.12 7.01
C PHE A 185 -1.08 9.70 6.64
N PRO A 186 -2.08 10.58 6.77
CA PRO A 186 -3.47 10.28 6.44
C PRO A 186 -3.74 10.32 4.91
N VAL A 187 -2.78 9.86 4.11
CA VAL A 187 -2.79 9.85 2.65
C VAL A 187 -2.30 8.50 2.16
N GLU A 188 -3.04 7.88 1.25
CA GLU A 188 -2.62 6.66 0.57
C GLU A 188 -2.03 6.99 -0.79
N PHE A 189 -0.80 6.53 -1.03
CA PHE A 189 -0.07 6.74 -2.28
C PHE A 189 -0.34 5.55 -3.22
N VAL A 190 -1.18 5.76 -4.22
CA VAL A 190 -1.46 4.75 -5.26
C VAL A 190 -0.76 5.15 -6.55
N VAL A 191 0.23 4.36 -6.96
CA VAL A 191 0.91 4.50 -8.25
C VAL A 191 0.22 3.62 -9.29
N ARG A 192 0.07 4.13 -10.52
CA ARG A 192 -0.56 3.41 -11.62
C ARG A 192 0.32 3.47 -12.87
N GLY A 193 0.61 2.29 -13.42
CA GLY A 193 1.21 2.14 -14.76
C GLY A 193 0.20 1.78 -15.85
N TYR A 194 -1.02 1.36 -15.51
CA TYR A 194 -2.02 0.91 -16.48
C TYR A 194 -3.40 1.55 -16.26
N VAL A 195 -4.14 1.78 -17.35
CA VAL A 195 -5.51 2.28 -17.32
C VAL A 195 -6.49 1.14 -17.04
N THR A 196 -6.58 0.74 -15.77
CA THR A 196 -7.40 -0.43 -15.38
C THR A 196 -8.20 -0.20 -14.10
N GLY A 197 -8.89 -1.27 -13.67
CA GLY A 197 -9.75 -1.35 -12.50
C GLY A 197 -11.25 -1.26 -12.80
N SER A 198 -12.04 -1.53 -11.76
CA SER A 198 -13.50 -1.56 -11.81
C SER A 198 -14.17 -0.74 -10.71
N THR A 199 -13.43 -0.30 -9.69
CA THR A 199 -13.96 0.53 -8.59
C THR A 199 -14.19 1.96 -9.05
N ASP A 200 -14.98 2.73 -8.30
CA ASP A 200 -15.26 4.14 -8.62
C ASP A 200 -14.02 5.04 -8.59
N THR A 201 -12.99 4.65 -7.85
CA THR A 201 -11.69 5.34 -7.75
C THR A 201 -10.63 4.75 -8.70
N SER A 202 -10.99 3.79 -9.54
CA SER A 202 -10.04 3.22 -10.50
C SER A 202 -9.89 4.11 -11.73
N LEU A 203 -8.67 4.14 -12.29
CA LEU A 203 -8.33 5.04 -13.39
C LEU A 203 -9.22 4.82 -14.61
N TRP A 204 -9.51 3.55 -14.96
CA TRP A 204 -10.40 3.26 -16.09
C TRP A 204 -11.83 3.74 -15.86
N THR A 205 -12.42 3.49 -14.68
CA THR A 205 -13.79 3.91 -14.38
C THR A 205 -13.94 5.43 -14.45
N VAL A 206 -12.99 6.17 -13.87
CA VAL A 206 -13.00 7.63 -13.87
C VAL A 206 -12.79 8.19 -15.28
N TYR A 207 -11.82 7.65 -16.03
CA TYR A 207 -11.57 8.06 -17.41
C TYR A 207 -12.76 7.80 -18.34
N LYS A 208 -13.41 6.63 -18.21
CA LYS A 208 -14.61 6.26 -18.98
C LYS A 208 -15.80 7.18 -18.69
N LYS A 209 -15.88 7.73 -17.47
CA LYS A 209 -16.88 8.76 -17.08
C LYS A 209 -16.58 10.15 -17.67
N GLY A 210 -15.53 10.31 -18.47
CA GLY A 210 -15.17 11.57 -19.13
C GLY A 210 -14.21 12.45 -18.33
N VAL A 211 -13.74 12.01 -17.17
CA VAL A 211 -12.78 12.78 -16.38
C VAL A 211 -11.40 12.71 -17.03
N ARG A 212 -10.82 13.88 -17.31
CA ARG A 212 -9.48 14.03 -17.92
C ARG A 212 -8.45 14.64 -16.99
N ASN A 213 -8.86 15.20 -15.87
CA ASN A 213 -7.95 15.58 -14.79
C ASN A 213 -8.23 14.69 -13.59
N TYR A 214 -7.31 13.79 -13.25
CA TYR A 214 -7.48 12.85 -12.15
C TYR A 214 -6.34 12.96 -11.14
N CYS A 215 -6.67 13.37 -9.91
CA CYS A 215 -5.72 13.68 -8.85
C CYS A 215 -4.60 14.65 -9.28
N GLY A 216 -4.90 15.62 -10.16
CA GLY A 216 -3.91 16.55 -10.71
C GLY A 216 -3.19 16.06 -11.97
N ASN A 217 -3.42 14.82 -12.42
CA ASN A 217 -2.85 14.31 -13.65
C ASN A 217 -3.76 14.61 -14.84
N VAL A 218 -3.23 15.27 -15.87
CA VAL A 218 -3.93 15.45 -17.15
C VAL A 218 -3.78 14.19 -17.99
N LEU A 219 -4.90 13.53 -18.28
CA LEU A 219 -4.99 12.32 -19.07
C LEU A 219 -5.31 12.69 -20.52
N PRO A 220 -4.53 12.21 -21.51
CA PRO A 220 -4.83 12.47 -22.92
C PRO A 220 -6.11 11.73 -23.35
N ASP A 221 -6.69 12.16 -24.45
CA ASP A 221 -7.80 11.45 -25.08
C ASP A 221 -7.35 10.15 -25.76
N GLY A 222 -8.34 9.31 -26.10
CA GLY A 222 -8.11 8.05 -26.81
C GLY A 222 -7.59 6.88 -25.95
N LEU A 223 -7.40 7.07 -24.64
CA LEU A 223 -7.00 6.00 -23.74
C LEU A 223 -8.03 4.84 -23.72
N VAL A 224 -7.56 3.60 -23.81
CA VAL A 224 -8.39 2.38 -23.76
C VAL A 224 -8.11 1.53 -22.50
N LYS A 225 -9.04 0.64 -22.16
CA LYS A 225 -8.94 -0.22 -20.97
C LYS A 225 -7.73 -1.14 -21.06
N ASN A 226 -6.99 -1.26 -19.95
CA ASN A 226 -5.80 -2.09 -19.75
C ASN A 226 -4.56 -1.68 -20.57
N GLN A 227 -4.56 -0.54 -21.25
CA GLN A 227 -3.33 -0.08 -21.89
C GLN A 227 -2.30 0.38 -20.84
N ASN A 228 -1.03 0.33 -21.22
CA ASN A 228 0.07 0.93 -20.48
C ASN A 228 0.01 2.47 -20.61
N LEU A 229 0.32 3.18 -19.52
CA LEU A 229 0.49 4.63 -19.51
C LEU A 229 1.87 5.01 -20.05
N ALA A 230 1.96 6.20 -20.65
CA ALA A 230 3.25 6.72 -21.11
C ALA A 230 4.23 7.00 -19.95
N ALA A 231 3.71 7.29 -18.76
CA ALA A 231 4.47 7.45 -17.53
C ALA A 231 3.61 6.99 -16.35
N ASN A 232 4.28 6.46 -15.31
CA ASN A 232 3.63 6.11 -14.05
C ASN A 232 3.06 7.37 -13.39
N ILE A 233 1.81 7.30 -12.95
CA ILE A 233 1.12 8.42 -12.31
C ILE A 233 0.79 8.11 -10.86
N LEU A 234 0.80 9.15 -10.03
CA LEU A 234 0.35 9.08 -8.65
C LEU A 234 -1.10 9.54 -8.54
N THR A 235 -1.92 8.74 -7.86
CA THR A 235 -3.35 9.02 -7.65
C THR A 235 -3.68 8.90 -6.17
N PRO A 236 -3.24 9.86 -5.34
CA PRO A 236 -3.40 9.74 -3.92
C PRO A 236 -4.87 9.81 -3.51
N THR A 237 -5.19 9.12 -2.42
CA THR A 237 -6.51 9.14 -1.78
C THR A 237 -6.38 9.49 -0.30
N THR A 238 -7.40 10.12 0.26
CA THR A 238 -7.50 10.30 1.71
C THR A 238 -8.18 9.10 2.34
N LYS A 239 -7.68 8.68 3.50
CA LYS A 239 -8.30 7.62 4.30
C LYS A 239 -9.51 8.18 5.08
N ALA A 240 -10.72 8.02 4.54
CA ALA A 240 -11.95 8.37 5.26
C ALA A 240 -12.56 7.12 5.94
N ALA A 241 -13.51 7.33 6.86
CA ALA A 241 -14.12 6.24 7.63
C ALA A 241 -14.92 5.24 6.74
N ASP A 242 -15.56 5.75 5.69
CA ASP A 242 -16.47 4.95 4.87
C ASP A 242 -15.83 4.53 3.54
N HIS A 243 -15.20 5.45 2.81
CA HIS A 243 -14.55 5.17 1.52
C HIS A 243 -13.39 6.12 1.22
N ASP A 244 -12.35 5.62 0.54
CA ASP A 244 -11.23 6.45 0.11
C ASP A 244 -11.64 7.45 -0.97
N VAL A 245 -11.21 8.71 -0.82
CA VAL A 245 -11.57 9.80 -1.73
C VAL A 245 -10.32 10.26 -2.50
N PRO A 246 -10.34 10.33 -3.83
CA PRO A 246 -9.27 10.91 -4.63
C PRO A 246 -9.00 12.36 -4.22
N VAL A 247 -7.73 12.72 -4.08
CA VAL A 247 -7.30 14.07 -3.67
C VAL A 247 -6.14 14.53 -4.55
N THR A 248 -6.02 15.84 -4.77
CA THR A 248 -4.87 16.40 -5.50
C THR A 248 -3.70 16.70 -4.55
N PRO A 249 -2.46 16.82 -5.07
CA PRO A 249 -1.30 17.27 -4.28
C PRO A 249 -1.56 18.57 -3.51
N ASP A 250 -2.13 19.58 -4.18
CA ASP A 250 -2.40 20.90 -3.59
C ASP A 250 -3.42 20.81 -2.45
N GLU A 251 -4.43 19.95 -2.60
CA GLU A 251 -5.43 19.72 -1.57
C GLU A 251 -4.85 19.02 -0.34
N ILE A 252 -3.92 18.07 -0.52
CA ILE A 252 -3.23 17.39 0.60
C ILE A 252 -2.51 18.41 1.48
N VAL A 253 -1.73 19.30 0.86
CA VAL A 253 -0.95 20.32 1.58
C VAL A 253 -1.87 21.37 2.18
N LYS A 254 -2.85 21.86 1.44
CA LYS A 254 -3.80 22.88 1.93
C LYS A 254 -4.64 22.40 3.11
N ARG A 255 -5.00 21.11 3.15
CA ARG A 255 -5.73 20.49 4.26
C ARG A 255 -4.84 20.13 5.45
N GLY A 256 -3.53 20.37 5.36
CA GLY A 256 -2.56 20.07 6.42
C GLY A 256 -2.34 18.57 6.66
N LEU A 257 -2.65 17.73 5.68
CA LEU A 257 -2.46 16.27 5.79
C LEU A 257 -0.99 15.88 5.71
N MET A 258 -0.20 16.66 4.97
CA MET A 258 1.25 16.55 4.83
C MET A 258 1.85 17.94 4.61
N THR A 259 3.12 18.13 4.95
CA THR A 259 3.87 19.29 4.45
C THR A 259 4.22 19.10 2.97
N GLN A 260 4.54 20.18 2.26
CA GLN A 260 5.01 20.07 0.86
C GLN A 260 6.25 19.17 0.76
N ALA A 261 7.20 19.35 1.67
CA ALA A 261 8.43 18.55 1.69
C ALA A 261 8.17 17.06 1.91
N ASP A 262 7.28 16.72 2.86
CA ASP A 262 6.90 15.32 3.10
C ASP A 262 6.18 14.72 1.89
N TYR A 263 5.30 15.48 1.25
CA TYR A 263 4.57 15.04 0.06
C TYR A 263 5.52 14.77 -1.10
N ASP A 264 6.47 15.67 -1.36
CA ASP A 264 7.44 15.54 -2.45
C ASP A 264 8.35 14.33 -2.21
N GLU A 265 8.82 14.13 -0.97
CA GLU A 265 9.64 12.98 -0.61
C GLU A 265 8.86 11.66 -0.75
N ALA A 266 7.64 11.59 -0.22
CA ALA A 266 6.79 10.41 -0.31
C ALA A 266 6.41 10.09 -1.76
N SER A 267 6.07 11.10 -2.56
CA SER A 267 5.72 10.94 -3.98
C SER A 267 6.89 10.38 -4.78
N ARG A 268 8.08 10.94 -4.60
CA ARG A 268 9.31 10.47 -5.26
C ARG A 268 9.62 9.03 -4.88
N LYS A 269 9.57 8.70 -3.57
CA LYS A 269 9.80 7.33 -3.09
C LYS A 269 8.76 6.36 -3.62
N ALA A 270 7.47 6.71 -3.62
CA ALA A 270 6.40 5.87 -4.14
C ALA A 270 6.62 5.53 -5.63
N LEU A 271 6.96 6.51 -6.45
CA LEU A 271 7.27 6.31 -7.87
C LEU A 271 8.53 5.46 -8.06
N SER A 272 9.60 5.73 -7.31
CA SER A 272 10.84 4.93 -7.39
C SER A 272 10.64 3.47 -6.96
N LEU A 273 9.80 3.23 -5.95
CA LEU A 273 9.45 1.88 -5.52
C LEU A 273 8.66 1.15 -6.61
N PHE A 274 7.65 1.79 -7.19
CA PHE A 274 6.83 1.19 -8.25
C PHE A 274 7.63 0.91 -9.52
N GLU A 275 8.55 1.80 -9.89
CA GLU A 275 9.45 1.59 -11.04
C GLU A 275 10.42 0.42 -10.83
N TYR A 276 10.81 0.17 -9.58
CA TYR A 276 11.70 -0.95 -9.24
C TYR A 276 11.02 -2.31 -9.36
N GLY A 277 9.75 -2.41 -8.93
CA GLY A 277 8.94 -3.63 -9.06
C GLY A 277 7.87 -3.80 -7.99
#